data_AF-F8CMF0-F1
#
_entry.id   AF-F8CMF0-F1
#
_cell.length_a   1.000
_cell.length_b   1.000
_cell.length_c   1.000
_cell.angle_alpha   90.00
_cell.angle_beta   90.00
_cell.angle_gamma   90.00
#
_symmetry.space_group_name_H-M   'P 1'
#
loop_
_entity.id
_entity.type
_entity.pdbx_description
1 polymer ?
#
loop_
_entity_poly.entity_id
_entity_poly.type
_entity_poly.pdbx_seq_one_letter_code
_entity_poly.pdbx_strand_id
1 'polypeptide(L)'
;MERNMRHRLGPAVLLGSALLLGSACKKSEAPAPEAPATSPTEPAPAYSLSFLEAAAPSGCTWIRHESAGTRQPLATVDAACERLKLAWGPRGKQGLMVDRGSGELPPRAWQVDFDAGRSTRLLLPELGHTDTLGFDEEGHVVALVSQLEDLPRKMESGREYFVFDGKRFLLPDADGSPGLAHAYRHEAGQWKHLETVATLYEIDGALGTEALTTAGRLTSSTFSRDPDRLATSELEEGNEDAARLDAVVKDRGHTAYGMWVSMETQQGPLYAWRAAGELPTLMLPLRWEVNDRLVEPERLALAPTSAVALRMRGHLLLVAAEQAARVYDAKTKKRVAALENVQSARFWPQQRTATAAAPTRAVAAP
;
A
#
# COMPACT_ATOMS: atom_id res chain seq x y z
N MET A 1 45.14 61.39 28.01
CA MET A 1 44.72 62.79 28.26
C MET A 1 43.21 62.79 28.29
N GLU A 2 42.64 62.68 29.48
CA GLU A 2 42.05 63.80 30.25
C GLU A 2 40.61 64.07 29.81
N ARG A 3 39.64 63.63 30.64
CA ARG A 3 38.86 64.45 31.60
C ARG A 3 37.67 65.13 30.91
N ASN A 4 36.45 64.68 31.20
CA ASN A 4 35.57 65.23 32.26
C ASN A 4 35.15 66.69 32.04
N MET A 5 33.85 66.93 31.90
CA MET A 5 33.03 67.97 32.58
C MET A 5 31.59 67.87 32.02
N ARG A 6 30.59 67.36 32.75
CA ARG A 6 29.77 67.98 33.83
C ARG A 6 29.16 69.33 33.47
N HIS A 7 27.83 69.43 33.61
CA HIS A 7 27.00 70.49 34.23
C HIS A 7 25.56 70.44 33.64
N ARG A 8 24.42 70.62 34.34
CA ARG A 8 24.06 71.00 35.73
C ARG A 8 22.54 70.72 35.94
N LEU A 9 22.19 70.30 37.17
CA LEU A 9 21.09 70.75 38.08
C LEU A 9 19.81 71.34 37.43
N GLY A 10 18.58 70.84 37.63
CA GLY A 10 17.80 70.71 38.88
C GLY A 10 16.83 71.92 39.02
N PRO A 11 15.90 72.02 39.99
CA PRO A 11 15.03 71.03 40.67
C PRO A 11 13.54 71.49 40.72
N ALA A 12 12.61 70.65 41.21
CA ALA A 12 11.42 71.15 41.91
C ALA A 12 10.94 70.11 42.93
N VAL A 13 11.20 70.46 44.19
CA VAL A 13 10.74 69.82 45.42
C VAL A 13 9.31 70.30 45.70
N LEU A 14 8.38 69.39 45.99
CA LEU A 14 7.25 69.68 46.87
C LEU A 14 7.02 68.49 47.80
N LEU A 15 7.34 68.71 49.07
CA LEU A 15 6.92 67.94 50.23
C LEU A 15 5.43 68.19 50.47
N GLY A 16 4.68 67.11 50.73
CA GLY A 16 3.32 67.17 51.22
C GLY A 16 3.05 65.93 52.08
N SER A 17 3.44 66.00 53.35
CA SER A 17 3.10 65.00 54.36
C SER A 17 1.69 65.25 54.87
N ALA A 18 0.83 64.23 54.83
CA ALA A 18 -0.34 64.12 55.69
C ALA A 18 -0.47 62.67 56.17
N LEU A 19 -0.22 62.47 57.46
CA LEU A 19 -0.67 61.30 58.21
C LEU A 19 -2.19 61.40 58.37
N LEU A 20 -2.90 60.27 58.32
CA LEU A 20 -3.72 59.73 59.42
C LEU A 20 -4.47 58.45 59.00
N LEU A 21 -4.30 57.44 59.86
CA LEU A 21 -5.29 56.45 60.32
C LEU A 21 -5.86 55.41 59.33
N GLY A 22 -5.38 54.17 59.53
CA GLY A 22 -6.25 53.06 59.95
C GLY A 22 -7.16 52.45 58.90
N SER A 23 -6.74 51.32 58.33
CA SER A 23 -7.61 50.16 58.08
C SER A 23 -6.75 48.94 57.77
N ALA A 24 -6.77 47.97 58.68
CA ALA A 24 -6.27 46.63 58.44
C ALA A 24 -7.16 45.95 57.40
N CYS A 25 -6.67 45.84 56.16
CA CYS A 25 -7.25 44.96 55.15
C CYS A 25 -6.15 44.06 54.61
N LYS A 26 -6.34 42.75 54.85
CA LYS A 26 -5.55 41.66 54.29
C LYS A 26 -5.33 41.90 52.79
N LYS A 27 -4.07 41.96 52.38
CA LYS A 27 -3.68 41.94 50.97
C LYS A 27 -3.96 40.52 50.46
N SER A 28 -5.13 40.33 49.85
CA SER A 28 -5.44 39.13 49.09
C SER A 28 -4.44 39.04 47.95
N GLU A 29 -3.62 38.00 47.99
CA GLU A 29 -2.76 37.58 46.89
C GLU A 29 -3.65 37.26 45.70
N ALA A 30 -3.42 37.93 44.57
CA ALA A 30 -4.11 37.60 43.33
C ALA A 30 -3.71 36.17 42.94
N PRO A 31 -4.67 35.28 42.60
CA PRO A 31 -4.32 33.95 42.14
C PRO A 31 -3.51 34.09 40.84
N ALA A 32 -2.39 33.36 40.78
CA ALA A 32 -1.61 33.21 39.57
C ALA A 32 -2.52 32.79 38.41
N PRO A 33 -2.31 33.31 37.17
CA PRO A 33 -3.08 32.84 36.03
C PRO A 33 -2.93 31.32 35.92
N GLU A 34 -4.04 30.61 36.06
CA GLU A 34 -4.11 29.18 35.80
C GLU A 34 -3.53 28.92 34.41
N ALA A 35 -2.51 28.07 34.36
CA ALA A 35 -1.98 27.57 33.10
C ALA A 35 -3.16 27.01 32.29
N PRO A 36 -3.31 27.37 31.01
CA PRO A 36 -4.42 26.88 30.21
C PRO A 36 -4.41 25.36 30.26
N ALA A 37 -5.55 24.79 30.69
CA ALA A 37 -5.76 23.35 30.72
C ALA A 37 -5.35 22.80 29.35
N THR A 38 -4.37 21.89 29.35
CA THR A 38 -3.98 21.17 28.14
C THR A 38 -5.22 20.47 27.61
N SER A 39 -5.74 20.94 26.48
CA SER A 39 -6.80 20.26 25.75
C SER A 39 -6.44 18.78 25.62
N PRO A 40 -7.39 17.85 25.78
CA PRO A 40 -7.12 16.43 25.59
C PRO A 40 -6.44 16.24 24.23
N THR A 41 -5.19 15.76 24.26
CA THR A 41 -4.48 15.43 23.02
C THR A 41 -5.22 14.26 22.39
N GLU A 42 -5.82 14.47 21.21
CA GLU A 42 -6.45 13.40 20.44
C GLU A 42 -5.45 12.24 20.32
N PRO A 43 -5.84 11.00 20.69
CA PRO A 43 -4.92 9.87 20.65
C PRO A 43 -4.39 9.70 19.23
N ALA A 44 -3.09 9.42 19.11
CA ALA A 44 -2.46 9.17 17.82
C ALA A 44 -3.22 8.07 17.08
N PRO A 45 -3.42 8.21 15.75
CA PRO A 45 -4.26 7.28 15.01
C PRO A 45 -3.63 5.89 15.02
N ALA A 46 -4.43 4.90 15.41
CA ALA A 46 -3.99 3.52 15.47
C ALA A 46 -3.86 2.94 14.05
N TYR A 47 -2.77 2.23 13.80
CA TYR A 47 -2.52 1.52 12.56
C TYR A 47 -1.90 0.15 12.82
N SER A 48 -2.05 -0.74 11.85
CA SER A 48 -1.37 -2.03 11.80
C SER A 48 -0.82 -2.23 10.38
N LEU A 49 0.45 -2.60 10.28
CA LEU A 49 1.17 -2.79 9.03
C LEU A 49 1.70 -4.22 8.91
N SER A 50 1.91 -4.61 7.66
CA SER A 50 2.62 -5.80 7.23
C SER A 50 3.81 -5.36 6.38
N PHE A 51 5.00 -5.86 6.65
CA PHE A 51 6.17 -5.63 5.79
C PHE A 51 7.16 -6.79 5.84
N LEU A 52 8.14 -6.74 4.96
CA LEU A 52 9.24 -7.68 4.84
C LEU A 52 10.53 -7.03 5.32
N GLU A 53 11.36 -7.77 6.05
CA GLU A 53 12.71 -7.35 6.43
C GLU A 53 13.70 -8.48 6.21
N ALA A 54 14.92 -8.12 5.80
CA ALA A 54 16.00 -9.09 5.61
C ALA A 54 16.31 -9.81 6.94
N ALA A 55 16.44 -11.13 6.86
CA ALA A 55 16.83 -11.97 7.98
C ALA A 55 18.34 -12.26 7.94
N ALA A 56 18.99 -12.31 9.11
CA ALA A 56 20.38 -12.74 9.22
C ALA A 56 20.47 -14.27 9.42
N PRO A 57 21.47 -14.96 8.83
CA PRO A 57 22.48 -14.45 7.89
C PRO A 57 21.96 -14.30 6.45
N SER A 58 20.82 -14.90 6.13
CA SER A 58 20.15 -14.78 4.84
C SER A 58 18.65 -15.04 4.99
N GLY A 59 17.87 -14.61 4.00
CA GLY A 59 16.43 -14.82 3.93
C GLY A 59 15.62 -13.56 4.25
N CYS A 60 14.31 -13.75 4.41
CA CYS A 60 13.37 -12.66 4.61
C CYS A 60 12.33 -13.04 5.66
N THR A 61 12.09 -12.13 6.59
CA THR A 61 11.07 -12.26 7.64
C THR A 61 9.87 -11.39 7.31
N TRP A 62 8.69 -12.00 7.32
CA TRP A 62 7.42 -11.28 7.28
C TRP A 62 7.04 -10.84 8.69
N ILE A 63 6.83 -9.53 8.87
CA ILE A 63 6.57 -8.90 10.16
C ILE A 63 5.23 -8.18 10.13
N ARG A 64 4.47 -8.34 11.23
CA ARG A 64 3.34 -7.48 11.59
C ARG A 64 3.82 -6.40 12.55
N HIS A 65 3.43 -5.16 12.32
CA HIS A 65 3.79 -4.02 13.15
C HIS A 65 2.56 -3.21 13.56
N GLU A 66 2.42 -2.99 14.85
CA GLU A 66 1.35 -2.18 15.42
C GLU A 66 1.84 -0.77 15.74
N SER A 67 0.94 0.21 15.66
CA SER A 67 1.17 1.60 16.06
C SER A 67 1.70 1.80 17.48
N ALA A 68 1.44 0.84 18.38
CA ALA A 68 2.02 0.80 19.72
C ALA A 68 3.53 0.48 19.75
N GLY A 69 4.16 0.22 18.60
CA GLY A 69 5.57 -0.16 18.48
C GLY A 69 5.81 -1.66 18.44
N THR A 70 4.80 -2.48 18.75
CA THR A 70 4.92 -3.94 18.75
C THR A 70 5.28 -4.46 17.36
N ARG A 71 6.27 -5.35 17.29
CA ARG A 71 6.71 -6.02 16.07
C ARG A 71 6.66 -7.52 16.30
N GLN A 72 5.84 -8.20 15.51
CA GLN A 72 5.62 -9.64 15.60
C GLN A 72 6.14 -10.30 14.31
N PRO A 73 7.22 -11.10 14.38
CA PRO A 73 7.63 -11.93 13.25
C PRO A 73 6.60 -13.03 13.03
N LEU A 74 6.20 -13.23 11.78
CA LEU A 74 5.17 -14.19 11.38
C LEU A 74 5.79 -15.46 10.78
N ALA A 75 6.77 -15.27 9.89
CA ALA A 75 7.55 -16.35 9.32
C ALA A 75 8.84 -15.81 8.69
N THR A 76 9.85 -16.66 8.63
CA THR A 76 11.10 -16.41 7.91
C THR A 76 11.27 -17.48 6.84
N VAL A 77 11.59 -17.05 5.61
CA VAL A 77 11.83 -17.95 4.48
C VAL A 77 13.19 -17.66 3.86
N ASP A 78 13.76 -18.69 3.23
CA ASP A 78 15.02 -18.59 2.50
C ASP A 78 14.80 -18.01 1.08
N ALA A 79 14.45 -16.72 1.03
CA ALA A 79 14.33 -15.93 -0.18
C ALA A 79 14.63 -14.46 0.13
N ALA A 80 15.13 -13.72 -0.85
CA ALA A 80 15.35 -12.28 -0.70
C ALA A 80 14.01 -11.52 -0.71
N CYS A 81 13.90 -10.47 0.09
CA CYS A 81 12.63 -9.78 0.32
C CYS A 81 12.06 -9.13 -0.94
N GLU A 82 12.92 -8.66 -1.85
CA GLU A 82 12.53 -7.92 -3.05
C GLU A 82 11.84 -8.81 -4.09
N ARG A 83 12.12 -10.12 -4.02
CA ARG A 83 11.51 -11.14 -4.89
C ARG A 83 10.17 -11.64 -4.36
N LEU A 84 9.89 -11.39 -3.08
CA LEU A 84 8.71 -11.94 -2.42
C LEU A 84 7.46 -11.11 -2.71
N LYS A 85 6.41 -11.79 -3.12
CA LYS A 85 5.04 -11.29 -3.18
C LYS A 85 4.21 -11.92 -2.07
N LEU A 86 3.23 -11.17 -1.58
CA LEU A 86 2.40 -11.54 -0.44
C LEU A 86 0.93 -11.62 -0.84
N ALA A 87 0.21 -12.58 -0.27
CA ALA A 87 -1.25 -12.65 -0.29
C ALA A 87 -1.76 -12.99 1.12
N TRP A 88 -2.95 -12.49 1.48
CA TRP A 88 -3.53 -12.66 2.81
C TRP A 88 -4.77 -13.53 2.76
N GLY A 89 -4.89 -14.46 3.71
CA GLY A 89 -6.14 -15.19 3.92
C GLY A 89 -7.25 -14.23 4.39
N PRO A 90 -8.51 -14.46 3.99
CA PRO A 90 -9.63 -13.55 4.28
C PRO A 90 -9.90 -13.35 5.78
N ARG A 91 -9.48 -14.33 6.61
CA ARG A 91 -9.63 -14.31 8.07
C ARG A 91 -8.43 -13.70 8.81
N GLY A 92 -7.38 -13.29 8.10
CA GLY A 92 -6.18 -12.69 8.70
C GLY A 92 -5.39 -13.61 9.63
N LYS A 93 -5.49 -14.94 9.43
CA LYS A 93 -4.77 -15.97 10.21
C LYS A 93 -3.68 -16.69 9.42
N GLN A 94 -3.71 -16.53 8.11
CA GLN A 94 -2.78 -17.18 7.21
C GLN A 94 -2.41 -16.24 6.06
N GLY A 95 -1.29 -16.52 5.42
CA GLY A 95 -0.84 -15.80 4.24
C GLY A 95 -0.04 -16.69 3.32
N LEU A 96 0.32 -16.14 2.16
CA LEU A 96 1.23 -16.77 1.20
C LEU A 96 2.42 -15.85 1.00
N MET A 97 3.61 -16.43 1.03
CA MET A 97 4.84 -15.81 0.55
C MET A 97 5.22 -16.51 -0.75
N VAL A 98 5.45 -15.75 -1.82
CA VAL A 98 5.73 -16.30 -3.14
C VAL A 98 6.97 -15.62 -3.72
N ASP A 99 7.97 -16.43 -4.01
CA ASP A 99 9.16 -16.07 -4.75
C ASP A 99 8.99 -16.63 -6.17
N ARG A 100 8.97 -15.77 -7.19
CA ARG A 100 8.75 -16.19 -8.58
C ARG A 100 9.94 -16.89 -9.22
N GLY A 101 11.04 -17.04 -8.50
CA GLY A 101 12.26 -17.52 -9.09
C GLY A 101 12.94 -16.44 -9.93
N SER A 102 14.00 -16.83 -10.62
CA SER A 102 14.78 -15.96 -11.48
C SER A 102 15.63 -16.83 -12.40
N GLY A 103 15.10 -17.24 -13.56
CA GLY A 103 15.79 -18.06 -14.58
C GLY A 103 16.42 -19.37 -14.06
N GLU A 104 17.53 -19.24 -13.33
CA GLU A 104 18.26 -20.27 -12.58
C GLU A 104 17.48 -20.85 -11.39
N LEU A 105 16.63 -20.04 -10.74
CA LEU A 105 15.85 -20.48 -9.58
C LEU A 105 14.39 -20.73 -9.97
N PRO A 106 13.83 -21.92 -9.68
CA PRO A 106 12.42 -22.19 -9.94
C PRO A 106 11.52 -21.35 -9.02
N PRO A 107 10.24 -21.14 -9.37
CA PRO A 107 9.28 -20.47 -8.51
C PRO A 107 8.98 -21.28 -7.24
N ARG A 108 8.65 -20.57 -6.17
CA ARG A 108 8.67 -21.07 -4.80
C ARG A 108 7.57 -20.40 -3.99
N ALA A 109 6.75 -21.18 -3.28
CA ALA A 109 5.73 -20.63 -2.39
C ALA A 109 5.77 -21.24 -0.98
N TRP A 110 5.29 -20.48 -0.02
CA TRP A 110 5.10 -20.89 1.36
C TRP A 110 3.74 -20.43 1.84
N GLN A 111 3.01 -21.33 2.51
CA GLN A 111 1.84 -20.97 3.29
C GLN A 111 2.28 -20.67 4.71
N VAL A 112 1.86 -19.52 5.23
CA VAL A 112 2.21 -19.03 6.56
C VAL A 112 0.99 -19.11 7.45
N ASP A 113 1.15 -19.71 8.63
CA ASP A 113 0.20 -19.63 9.73
C ASP A 113 0.69 -18.55 10.71
N PHE A 114 -0.09 -17.49 10.84
CA PHE A 114 0.27 -16.33 11.67
C PHE A 114 0.12 -16.60 13.16
N ASP A 115 -0.81 -17.48 13.56
CA ASP A 115 -1.04 -17.84 14.95
C ASP A 115 0.10 -18.77 15.44
N ALA A 116 0.51 -19.71 14.59
CA ALA A 116 1.60 -20.66 14.90
C ALA A 116 3.00 -20.08 14.68
N GLY A 117 3.13 -18.97 13.95
CA GLY A 117 4.44 -18.38 13.59
C GLY A 117 5.28 -19.31 12.71
N ARG A 118 4.63 -20.09 11.84
CA ARG A 118 5.29 -21.12 11.02
C ARG A 118 4.92 -20.98 9.56
N SER A 119 5.89 -21.28 8.69
CA SER A 119 5.68 -21.42 7.26
C SER A 119 5.87 -22.87 6.82
N THR A 120 4.98 -23.36 5.97
CA THR A 120 5.10 -24.66 5.31
C THR A 120 5.33 -24.44 3.81
N ARG A 121 6.23 -25.23 3.24
CA ARG A 121 6.47 -25.21 1.80
C ARG A 121 5.21 -25.62 1.05
N LEU A 122 4.78 -24.78 0.10
CA LEU A 122 3.67 -25.10 -0.79
C LEU A 122 4.25 -25.48 -2.15
N LEU A 123 4.06 -26.74 -2.56
CA LEU A 123 4.38 -27.18 -3.92
C LEU A 123 3.40 -26.49 -4.87
N LEU A 124 3.91 -25.95 -5.99
CA LEU A 124 3.07 -25.32 -7.01
C LEU A 124 2.49 -26.38 -7.94
N PRO A 125 1.39 -26.10 -8.66
CA PRO A 125 0.91 -26.97 -9.74
C PRO A 125 2.05 -27.31 -10.72
N GLU A 126 2.14 -28.58 -11.11
CA GLU A 126 3.20 -29.07 -12.02
C GLU A 126 2.99 -28.64 -13.47
N LEU A 127 1.72 -28.50 -13.88
CA LEU A 127 1.36 -28.07 -15.22
C LEU A 127 1.50 -26.55 -15.32
N GLY A 128 2.20 -26.08 -16.36
CA GLY A 128 2.27 -24.66 -16.72
C GLY A 128 3.06 -23.78 -15.73
N HIS A 129 2.91 -22.46 -15.89
CA HIS A 129 3.51 -21.44 -15.05
C HIS A 129 2.48 -20.85 -14.09
N THR A 130 2.78 -20.84 -12.79
CA THR A 130 1.89 -20.22 -11.80
C THR A 130 2.05 -18.70 -11.78
N ASP A 131 1.17 -17.99 -12.48
CA ASP A 131 1.17 -16.53 -12.54
C ASP A 131 0.83 -15.90 -11.17
N THR A 132 -0.21 -16.47 -10.54
CA THR A 132 -0.86 -15.90 -9.36
C THR A 132 -1.17 -16.98 -8.33
N LEU A 133 -0.95 -16.63 -7.07
CA LEU A 133 -1.42 -17.37 -5.91
C LEU A 133 -2.27 -16.44 -5.03
N GLY A 134 -3.36 -16.96 -4.50
CA GLY A 134 -4.26 -16.18 -3.66
C GLY A 134 -5.17 -17.04 -2.80
N PHE A 135 -6.16 -16.38 -2.21
CA PHE A 135 -7.19 -17.03 -1.42
C PHE A 135 -8.58 -16.75 -1.99
N ASP A 136 -9.44 -17.77 -2.02
CA ASP A 136 -10.88 -17.58 -2.21
C ASP A 136 -11.55 -17.01 -0.93
N GLU A 137 -12.87 -16.81 -0.97
CA GLU A 137 -13.63 -16.25 0.16
C GLU A 137 -13.68 -17.19 1.37
N GLU A 138 -13.69 -18.49 1.11
CA GLU A 138 -13.68 -19.53 2.12
C GLU A 138 -12.30 -19.67 2.81
N GLY A 139 -11.25 -19.20 2.14
CA GLY A 139 -9.87 -19.20 2.61
C GLY A 139 -9.05 -20.39 2.12
N HIS A 140 -9.46 -21.05 1.05
CA HIS A 140 -8.61 -22.01 0.36
C HIS A 140 -7.56 -21.30 -0.48
N VAL A 141 -6.38 -21.91 -0.60
CA VAL A 141 -5.34 -21.42 -1.50
C VAL A 141 -5.73 -21.75 -2.94
N VAL A 142 -5.63 -20.77 -3.83
CA VAL A 142 -5.94 -20.91 -5.25
C VAL A 142 -4.72 -20.47 -6.07
N ALA A 143 -4.38 -21.26 -7.09
CA ALA A 143 -3.38 -20.95 -8.08
C ALA A 143 -4.06 -20.67 -9.43
N LEU A 144 -3.64 -19.59 -10.09
CA LEU A 144 -3.94 -19.33 -11.48
C LEU A 144 -2.67 -19.59 -12.29
N VAL A 145 -2.83 -20.38 -13.35
CA VAL A 145 -1.72 -20.96 -14.09
C VAL A 145 -1.90 -20.68 -15.58
N SER A 146 -0.84 -20.20 -16.22
CA SER A 146 -0.73 -20.09 -17.67
C SER A 146 -0.05 -21.32 -18.25
N GLN A 147 -0.60 -21.88 -19.33
CA GLN A 147 0.03 -22.93 -20.12
C GLN A 147 0.17 -22.43 -21.55
N LEU A 148 1.41 -22.25 -21.98
CA LEU A 148 1.77 -21.84 -23.36
C LEU A 148 2.47 -22.97 -24.13
N GLU A 149 3.09 -23.90 -23.39
CA GLU A 149 3.88 -25.00 -23.92
C GLU A 149 3.08 -26.31 -23.87
N ASP A 150 3.51 -27.29 -24.68
CA ASP A 150 2.90 -28.63 -24.76
C ASP A 150 1.39 -28.64 -25.08
N LEU A 151 0.94 -27.64 -25.85
CA LEU A 151 -0.45 -27.49 -26.30
C LEU A 151 -0.58 -27.76 -27.80
N PRO A 152 -0.85 -29.01 -28.23
CA PRO A 152 -1.03 -29.31 -29.65
C PRO A 152 -2.30 -28.64 -30.17
N ARG A 153 -2.12 -27.73 -31.14
CA ARG A 153 -3.22 -27.09 -31.88
C ARG A 153 -3.87 -28.09 -32.82
N LYS A 154 -5.20 -28.10 -32.83
CA LYS A 154 -6.00 -28.86 -33.79
C LYS A 154 -6.89 -27.91 -34.57
N MET A 155 -7.27 -28.32 -35.76
CA MET A 155 -8.14 -27.55 -36.64
C MET A 155 -9.33 -28.40 -37.07
N GLU A 156 -10.52 -27.83 -36.98
CA GLU A 156 -11.75 -28.47 -37.46
C GLU A 156 -12.70 -27.37 -37.95
N SER A 157 -13.22 -27.56 -39.17
CA SER A 157 -14.12 -26.59 -39.82
C SER A 157 -13.59 -25.15 -39.85
N GLY A 158 -12.27 -24.99 -40.06
CA GLY A 158 -11.61 -23.69 -40.17
C GLY A 158 -11.39 -22.96 -38.85
N ARG A 159 -11.60 -23.61 -37.70
CA ARG A 159 -11.33 -23.02 -36.37
C ARG A 159 -10.27 -23.83 -35.64
N GLU A 160 -9.31 -23.11 -35.07
CA GLU A 160 -8.29 -23.72 -34.21
C GLU A 160 -8.82 -23.95 -32.79
N TYR A 161 -8.33 -25.02 -32.16
CA TYR A 161 -8.66 -25.35 -30.78
C TYR A 161 -7.54 -26.14 -30.09
N PHE A 162 -7.51 -26.05 -28.76
CA PHE A 162 -6.76 -26.97 -27.90
C PHE A 162 -7.67 -28.10 -27.40
N VAL A 163 -7.05 -29.26 -27.10
CA VAL A 163 -7.72 -30.33 -26.36
C VAL A 163 -7.05 -30.50 -25.01
N PHE A 164 -7.84 -30.38 -23.95
CA PHE A 164 -7.38 -30.57 -22.58
C PHE A 164 -8.43 -31.39 -21.81
N ASP A 165 -7.99 -32.45 -21.11
CA ASP A 165 -8.86 -33.43 -20.43
C ASP A 165 -10.05 -33.91 -21.30
N GLY A 166 -9.78 -34.17 -22.58
CA GLY A 166 -10.77 -34.63 -23.56
C GLY A 166 -11.80 -33.57 -24.01
N LYS A 167 -11.69 -32.33 -23.52
CA LYS A 167 -12.56 -31.20 -23.90
C LYS A 167 -11.88 -30.30 -24.93
N ARG A 168 -12.68 -29.72 -25.83
CA ARG A 168 -12.23 -28.77 -26.85
C ARG A 168 -12.34 -27.33 -26.34
N PHE A 169 -11.28 -26.55 -26.53
CA PHE A 169 -11.23 -25.12 -26.19
C PHE A 169 -10.88 -24.33 -27.45
N LEU A 170 -11.87 -23.65 -28.02
CA LEU A 170 -11.70 -22.84 -29.23
C LEU A 170 -10.75 -21.68 -28.97
N LEU A 171 -9.81 -21.46 -29.89
CA LEU A 171 -8.87 -20.35 -29.76
C LEU A 171 -9.57 -19.03 -30.13
N PRO A 172 -9.28 -17.94 -29.40
CA PRO A 172 -9.68 -16.60 -29.82
C PRO A 172 -9.08 -16.26 -31.20
N ASP A 173 -9.87 -15.60 -32.04
CA ASP A 173 -9.44 -15.11 -33.36
C ASP A 173 -8.96 -13.67 -33.21
N ALA A 174 -7.79 -13.50 -32.60
CA ALA A 174 -7.13 -12.21 -32.39
C ALA A 174 -5.60 -12.40 -32.23
N ASP A 175 -4.85 -11.31 -32.36
CA ASP A 175 -3.39 -11.32 -32.24
C ASP A 175 -2.91 -11.75 -30.85
N GLY A 176 -1.73 -12.35 -30.78
CA GLY A 176 -1.08 -12.79 -29.55
C GLY A 176 -0.79 -14.29 -29.50
N SER A 177 -0.21 -14.74 -28.39
CA SER A 177 0.15 -16.14 -28.18
C SER A 177 -1.02 -16.88 -27.52
N PRO A 178 -1.73 -17.77 -28.23
CA PRO A 178 -2.83 -18.51 -27.63
C PRO A 178 -2.30 -19.56 -26.65
N GLY A 179 -2.98 -19.67 -25.51
CA GLY A 179 -2.69 -20.66 -24.48
C GLY A 179 -3.93 -21.04 -23.70
N LEU A 180 -3.73 -21.90 -22.70
CA LEU A 180 -4.75 -22.21 -21.71
C LEU A 180 -4.44 -21.48 -20.41
N ALA A 181 -5.46 -20.90 -19.80
CA ALA A 181 -5.45 -20.49 -18.40
C ALA A 181 -6.14 -21.57 -17.58
N HIS A 182 -5.56 -21.93 -16.44
CA HIS A 182 -6.12 -22.91 -15.50
C HIS A 182 -6.27 -22.30 -14.11
N ALA A 183 -7.32 -22.71 -13.40
CA ALA A 183 -7.45 -22.47 -11.97
C ALA A 183 -7.34 -23.78 -11.20
N TYR A 184 -6.56 -23.78 -10.13
CA TYR A 184 -6.42 -24.90 -9.20
C TYR A 184 -6.70 -24.43 -7.78
N ARG A 185 -7.35 -25.28 -6.97
CA ARG A 185 -7.53 -25.06 -5.54
C ARG A 185 -6.79 -26.12 -4.74
N HIS A 186 -6.10 -25.69 -3.71
CA HIS A 186 -5.37 -26.58 -2.82
C HIS A 186 -6.33 -27.17 -1.78
N GLU A 187 -6.55 -28.48 -1.82
CA GLU A 187 -7.41 -29.24 -0.92
C GLU A 187 -6.63 -30.45 -0.39
N ALA A 188 -6.62 -30.65 0.94
CA ALA A 188 -6.00 -31.83 1.57
C ALA A 188 -4.56 -32.16 1.10
N GLY A 189 -3.75 -31.12 0.82
CA GLY A 189 -2.36 -31.28 0.38
C GLY A 189 -2.18 -31.55 -1.13
N GLN A 190 -3.25 -31.45 -1.93
CA GLN A 190 -3.23 -31.65 -3.37
C GLN A 190 -3.88 -30.49 -4.12
N TRP A 191 -3.43 -30.26 -5.35
CA TRP A 191 -4.06 -29.32 -6.26
C TRP A 191 -5.21 -29.99 -7.00
N LYS A 192 -6.40 -29.45 -6.82
CA LYS A 192 -7.61 -29.83 -7.54
C LYS A 192 -7.89 -28.82 -8.63
N HIS A 193 -7.96 -29.29 -9.86
CA HIS A 193 -8.33 -28.47 -11.01
C HIS A 193 -9.79 -27.99 -10.92
N LEU A 194 -10.03 -26.71 -11.21
CA LEU A 194 -11.35 -26.06 -11.12
C LEU A 194 -11.89 -25.62 -12.48
N GLU A 195 -11.05 -24.98 -13.29
CA GLU A 195 -11.48 -24.23 -14.47
C GLU A 195 -10.35 -24.20 -15.51
N THR A 196 -10.71 -24.27 -16.79
CA THR A 196 -9.79 -24.02 -17.92
C THR A 196 -10.46 -23.08 -18.91
N VAL A 197 -9.72 -22.12 -19.44
CA VAL A 197 -10.17 -21.19 -20.49
C VAL A 197 -9.06 -21.03 -21.53
N ALA A 198 -9.42 -21.08 -22.82
CA ALA A 198 -8.50 -20.66 -23.88
C ALA A 198 -8.49 -19.13 -23.98
N THR A 199 -7.29 -18.56 -23.98
CA THR A 199 -7.07 -17.12 -23.92
C THR A 199 -5.79 -16.76 -24.68
N LEU A 200 -5.49 -15.47 -24.76
CA LEU A 200 -4.30 -14.92 -25.38
C LEU A 200 -3.33 -14.41 -24.31
N TYR A 201 -2.05 -14.42 -24.66
CA TYR A 201 -0.92 -13.94 -23.87
C TYR A 201 0.04 -13.14 -24.75
N GLU A 202 1.08 -12.56 -24.14
CA GLU A 202 2.21 -11.89 -24.83
C GLU A 202 1.82 -10.68 -25.69
N ILE A 203 0.67 -10.06 -25.41
CA ILE A 203 0.25 -8.78 -25.99
C ILE A 203 -0.32 -7.86 -24.92
N ASP A 204 -0.28 -6.56 -25.17
CA ASP A 204 -0.91 -5.57 -24.30
C ASP A 204 -2.42 -5.78 -24.25
N GLY A 205 -2.97 -5.84 -23.03
CA GLY A 205 -4.40 -6.06 -22.80
C GLY A 205 -4.87 -7.51 -22.94
N ALA A 206 -3.98 -8.46 -23.21
CA ALA A 206 -4.30 -9.89 -23.08
C ALA A 206 -4.85 -10.20 -21.69
N LEU A 207 -5.97 -10.91 -21.62
CA LEU A 207 -6.56 -11.30 -20.35
C LEU A 207 -5.69 -12.33 -19.61
N GLY A 208 -5.02 -13.24 -20.33
CA GLY A 208 -4.25 -14.31 -19.72
C GLY A 208 -5.06 -15.06 -18.65
N THR A 209 -4.49 -15.24 -17.45
CA THR A 209 -5.17 -15.88 -16.32
C THR A 209 -6.33 -15.06 -15.72
N GLU A 210 -6.45 -13.77 -16.00
CA GLU A 210 -7.62 -12.96 -15.61
C GLU A 210 -8.88 -13.32 -16.42
N ALA A 211 -8.75 -14.11 -17.51
CA ALA A 211 -9.90 -14.67 -18.23
C ALA A 211 -10.70 -15.70 -17.41
N LEU A 212 -10.11 -16.24 -16.33
CA LEU A 212 -10.74 -17.21 -15.45
C LEU A 212 -11.79 -16.55 -14.56
N THR A 213 -12.98 -17.16 -14.46
CA THR A 213 -14.01 -16.73 -13.50
C THR A 213 -13.46 -16.77 -12.07
N THR A 214 -12.61 -17.76 -11.78
CA THR A 214 -11.96 -17.93 -10.48
C THR A 214 -11.04 -16.76 -10.11
N ALA A 215 -10.40 -16.09 -11.08
CA ALA A 215 -9.55 -14.93 -10.82
C ALA A 215 -10.33 -13.79 -10.16
N GLY A 216 -11.55 -13.52 -10.65
CA GLY A 216 -12.46 -12.52 -10.08
C GLY A 216 -13.02 -12.85 -8.69
N ARG A 217 -12.78 -14.05 -8.18
CA ARG A 217 -13.25 -14.51 -6.85
C ARG A 217 -12.15 -14.51 -5.78
N LEU A 218 -10.92 -14.19 -6.15
CA LEU A 218 -9.82 -14.10 -5.19
C LEU A 218 -10.03 -12.88 -4.28
N THR A 219 -10.04 -13.10 -2.97
CA THR A 219 -10.14 -12.02 -1.97
C THR A 219 -8.85 -11.26 -1.79
N SER A 220 -7.73 -11.96 -2.00
CA SER A 220 -6.38 -11.43 -2.02
C SER A 220 -5.54 -12.34 -2.88
N SER A 221 -4.64 -11.77 -3.68
CA SER A 221 -3.64 -12.54 -4.40
C SER A 221 -2.32 -11.78 -4.46
N THR A 222 -1.28 -12.49 -4.92
CA THR A 222 0.05 -11.92 -5.15
C THR A 222 0.07 -10.86 -6.25
N PHE A 223 -1.00 -10.75 -7.04
CA PHE A 223 -1.17 -9.78 -8.12
C PHE A 223 -2.47 -8.96 -8.07
N SER A 224 -3.42 -9.31 -7.19
CA SER A 224 -4.76 -8.70 -7.19
C SER A 224 -4.72 -7.21 -6.84
N ARG A 225 -5.84 -6.53 -7.15
CA ARG A 225 -6.12 -5.18 -6.68
C ARG A 225 -6.05 -5.16 -5.16
N ASP A 226 -5.08 -4.42 -4.66
CA ASP A 226 -4.96 -4.09 -3.25
C ASP A 226 -6.12 -3.14 -2.89
N PRO A 227 -7.01 -3.52 -1.94
CA PRO A 227 -8.20 -2.74 -1.64
C PRO A 227 -7.88 -1.36 -1.07
N ASP A 228 -6.68 -1.16 -0.52
CA ASP A 228 -6.24 0.14 -0.01
C ASP A 228 -5.52 0.96 -1.10
N ARG A 229 -5.27 0.43 -2.31
CA ARG A 229 -4.61 1.18 -3.39
C ARG A 229 -5.50 2.31 -3.87
N LEU A 230 -4.91 3.50 -3.98
CA LEU A 230 -5.59 4.67 -4.52
C LEU A 230 -5.79 4.54 -6.03
N ALA A 231 -6.99 4.87 -6.49
CA ALA A 231 -7.27 5.05 -7.91
C ALA A 231 -6.57 6.31 -8.42
N THR A 232 -5.92 6.21 -9.57
CA THR A 232 -5.19 7.32 -10.20
C THR A 232 -5.98 7.87 -11.37
N SER A 233 -6.12 9.19 -11.42
CA SER A 233 -6.66 9.93 -12.55
C SER A 233 -5.53 10.73 -13.20
N GLU A 234 -5.47 10.69 -14.52
CA GLU A 234 -4.45 11.41 -15.28
C GLU A 234 -4.76 12.90 -15.31
N LEU A 235 -3.75 13.74 -15.08
CA LEU A 235 -3.88 15.17 -15.29
C LEU A 235 -3.41 15.49 -16.70
N GLU A 236 -4.38 15.72 -17.58
CA GLU A 236 -4.18 16.05 -18.99
C GLU A 236 -3.36 17.34 -19.17
N GLU A 237 -2.77 17.49 -20.36
CA GLU A 237 -2.09 18.72 -20.75
C GLU A 237 -3.06 19.91 -20.70
N GLY A 238 -2.62 21.02 -20.08
CA GLY A 238 -3.46 22.21 -19.87
C GLY A 238 -4.37 22.14 -18.64
N ASN A 239 -4.33 21.06 -17.85
CA ASN A 239 -5.01 20.98 -16.56
C ASN A 239 -4.44 22.02 -15.55
N GLU A 240 -5.32 22.70 -14.82
CA GLU A 240 -4.92 23.75 -13.86
C GLU A 240 -4.06 23.20 -12.71
N ASP A 241 -4.38 22.01 -12.19
CA ASP A 241 -3.59 21.39 -11.13
C ASP A 241 -2.22 20.94 -11.62
N ALA A 242 -2.12 20.43 -12.84
CA ALA A 242 -0.82 20.13 -13.46
C ALA A 242 0.04 21.40 -13.58
N ALA A 243 -0.56 22.53 -14.01
CA ALA A 243 0.13 23.81 -14.08
C ALA A 243 0.56 24.31 -12.68
N ARG A 244 -0.30 24.16 -11.66
CA ARG A 244 0.05 24.46 -10.25
C ARG A 244 1.21 23.60 -9.75
N LEU A 245 1.22 22.31 -10.09
CA LEU A 245 2.28 21.36 -9.73
C LEU A 245 3.62 21.74 -10.39
N ASP A 246 3.65 22.01 -11.69
CA ASP A 246 4.87 22.44 -12.40
C ASP A 246 5.34 23.85 -11.96
N ALA A 247 4.42 24.69 -11.46
CA ALA A 247 4.78 25.97 -10.85
C ALA A 247 5.58 25.80 -9.55
N VAL A 248 5.25 24.80 -8.72
CA VAL A 248 5.91 24.57 -7.41
C VAL A 248 7.02 23.51 -7.44
N VAL A 249 6.96 22.56 -8.37
CA VAL A 249 7.96 21.51 -8.56
C VAL A 249 8.88 21.89 -9.71
N LYS A 250 10.01 22.53 -9.40
CA LYS A 250 11.02 22.92 -10.40
C LYS A 250 11.94 21.78 -10.82
N ASP A 251 12.19 20.86 -9.90
CA ASP A 251 13.00 19.66 -10.13
C ASP A 251 12.25 18.46 -9.54
N ARG A 252 12.09 17.42 -10.36
CA ARG A 252 11.49 16.13 -9.95
C ARG A 252 12.51 15.23 -9.26
N GLY A 253 13.80 15.57 -9.36
CA GLY A 253 14.93 14.79 -8.88
C GLY A 253 15.22 13.56 -9.74
N HIS A 254 14.66 13.51 -10.95
CA HIS A 254 14.89 12.48 -11.96
C HIS A 254 14.50 12.98 -13.36
N THR A 255 14.97 12.30 -14.41
CA THR A 255 14.68 12.62 -15.81
C THR A 255 13.62 11.72 -16.45
N ALA A 256 13.01 10.82 -15.68
CA ALA A 256 11.98 9.91 -16.18
C ALA A 256 10.79 10.68 -16.80
N TYR A 257 10.54 10.41 -18.08
CA TYR A 257 9.36 10.91 -18.79
C TYR A 257 8.07 10.37 -18.14
N GLY A 258 6.97 11.10 -18.22
CA GLY A 258 5.75 10.76 -17.51
C GLY A 258 4.77 11.92 -17.45
N MET A 259 3.82 11.83 -16.52
CA MET A 259 2.81 12.86 -16.31
C MET A 259 2.38 12.95 -14.85
N TRP A 260 1.75 14.05 -14.48
CA TRP A 260 1.09 14.17 -13.19
C TRP A 260 -0.18 13.33 -13.16
N VAL A 261 -0.41 12.69 -12.01
CA VAL A 261 -1.67 12.01 -11.71
C VAL A 261 -2.22 12.52 -10.38
N SER A 262 -3.54 12.62 -10.28
CA SER A 262 -4.25 12.85 -9.02
C SER A 262 -4.82 11.56 -8.48
N MET A 263 -4.96 11.50 -7.17
CA MET A 263 -5.61 10.43 -6.42
C MET A 263 -6.55 11.09 -5.43
N GLU A 264 -7.84 10.93 -5.66
CA GLU A 264 -8.86 11.50 -4.79
C GLU A 264 -8.87 10.80 -3.44
N THR A 265 -8.88 11.60 -2.37
CA THR A 265 -8.98 11.09 -1.00
C THR A 265 -10.04 11.87 -0.23
N GLN A 266 -10.54 11.29 0.86
CA GLN A 266 -11.49 11.99 1.74
C GLN A 266 -10.92 13.27 2.36
N GLN A 267 -9.59 13.45 2.33
CA GLN A 267 -8.87 14.59 2.91
C GLN A 267 -8.25 15.50 1.84
N GLY A 268 -8.81 15.48 0.63
CA GLY A 268 -8.35 16.23 -0.54
C GLY A 268 -7.43 15.42 -1.46
N PRO A 269 -7.10 15.95 -2.63
CA PRO A 269 -6.33 15.24 -3.64
C PRO A 269 -4.86 15.05 -3.21
N LEU A 270 -4.31 13.91 -3.63
CA LEU A 270 -2.90 13.59 -3.57
C LEU A 270 -2.37 13.53 -5.01
N TYR A 271 -1.21 14.11 -5.25
CA TYR A 271 -0.61 14.20 -6.58
C TYR A 271 0.77 13.55 -6.58
N ALA A 272 1.04 12.76 -7.61
CA ALA A 272 2.34 12.12 -7.81
C ALA A 272 2.74 12.14 -9.28
N TRP A 273 4.03 12.00 -9.55
CA TRP A 273 4.51 11.77 -10.91
C TRP A 273 4.31 10.30 -11.26
N ARG A 274 3.74 10.01 -12.43
CA ARG A 274 3.67 8.66 -12.98
C ARG A 274 4.64 8.57 -14.14
N ALA A 275 5.75 7.86 -13.93
CA ALA A 275 6.74 7.65 -14.97
C ALA A 275 6.18 6.71 -16.04
N ALA A 276 6.39 7.10 -17.31
CA ALA A 276 6.12 6.28 -18.46
C ALA A 276 7.22 5.21 -18.60
N GLY A 277 6.82 4.01 -18.98
CA GLY A 277 7.69 2.87 -19.18
C GLY A 277 6.85 1.63 -19.50
N GLU A 278 7.51 0.48 -19.67
CA GLU A 278 6.85 -0.81 -19.89
C GLU A 278 5.82 -1.11 -18.80
N LEU A 279 6.14 -0.77 -17.55
CA LEU A 279 5.21 -0.78 -16.43
C LEU A 279 5.18 0.61 -15.79
N PRO A 280 4.12 1.42 -16.04
CA PRO A 280 4.00 2.73 -15.42
C PRO A 280 4.02 2.64 -13.90
N THR A 281 4.87 3.45 -13.26
CA THR A 281 5.02 3.47 -11.80
C THR A 281 4.85 4.87 -11.25
N LEU A 282 4.28 4.97 -10.04
CA LEU A 282 4.26 6.22 -9.30
C LEU A 282 5.65 6.48 -8.73
N MET A 283 6.07 7.73 -8.76
CA MET A 283 7.35 8.22 -8.28
C MET A 283 7.17 9.51 -7.49
N LEU A 284 8.22 9.90 -6.77
CA LEU A 284 8.33 11.25 -6.23
C LEU A 284 8.45 12.27 -7.38
N PRO A 285 8.12 13.56 -7.14
CA PRO A 285 7.62 14.13 -5.89
C PRO A 285 6.15 13.83 -5.62
N LEU A 286 5.82 13.71 -4.33
CA LEU A 286 4.46 13.58 -3.83
C LEU A 286 3.99 14.95 -3.29
N ARG A 287 2.78 15.38 -3.66
CA ARG A 287 2.19 16.64 -3.21
C ARG A 287 0.76 16.43 -2.74
N TRP A 288 0.37 17.10 -1.66
CA TRP A 288 -1.03 17.18 -1.23
C TRP A 288 -1.40 18.63 -0.90
N GLU A 289 -2.69 18.91 -0.83
CA GLU A 289 -3.15 20.26 -0.51
C GLU A 289 -3.22 20.51 1.01
N VAL A 290 -2.68 21.66 1.42
CA VAL A 290 -2.78 22.20 2.78
C VAL A 290 -3.01 23.70 2.68
N ASN A 291 -4.19 24.16 3.10
CA ASN A 291 -4.60 25.57 3.02
C ASN A 291 -4.41 26.14 1.59
N ASP A 292 -4.96 25.43 0.59
CA ASP A 292 -4.90 25.75 -0.86
C ASP A 292 -3.48 25.77 -1.47
N ARG A 293 -2.49 25.24 -0.74
CA ARG A 293 -1.10 25.14 -1.21
C ARG A 293 -0.70 23.68 -1.40
N LEU A 294 -0.02 23.42 -2.50
CA LEU A 294 0.62 22.14 -2.76
C LEU A 294 1.90 22.04 -1.94
N VAL A 295 1.95 21.09 -1.02
CA VAL A 295 3.10 20.86 -0.14
C VAL A 295 3.56 19.41 -0.20
N GLU A 296 4.84 19.19 0.05
CA GLU A 296 5.36 17.84 0.27
C GLU A 296 4.89 17.29 1.63
N PRO A 297 4.54 16.00 1.72
CA PRO A 297 4.30 15.36 3.02
C PRO A 297 5.50 15.54 3.97
N GLU A 298 5.21 15.89 5.22
CA GLU A 298 6.23 16.23 6.21
C GLU A 298 7.26 15.12 6.38
N ARG A 299 8.55 15.45 6.21
CA ARG A 299 9.66 14.52 6.41
C ARG A 299 9.49 13.24 5.57
N LEU A 300 9.12 13.37 4.30
CA LEU A 300 9.06 12.23 3.39
C LEU A 300 10.40 11.50 3.35
N ALA A 301 11.50 12.26 3.15
CA ALA A 301 12.88 11.77 3.26
C ALA A 301 13.08 10.42 2.57
N LEU A 302 12.64 10.35 1.31
CA LEU A 302 12.84 9.24 0.38
C LEU A 302 13.73 9.74 -0.77
N ALA A 303 14.45 8.84 -1.43
CA ALA A 303 15.30 9.23 -2.56
C ALA A 303 14.42 9.78 -3.71
N PRO A 304 14.79 10.89 -4.38
CA PRO A 304 13.94 11.49 -5.41
C PRO A 304 13.58 10.56 -6.57
N THR A 305 14.44 9.57 -6.87
CA THR A 305 14.21 8.54 -7.88
C THR A 305 13.38 7.34 -7.39
N SER A 306 12.85 7.38 -6.16
CA SER A 306 12.11 6.25 -5.60
C SER A 306 10.78 6.07 -6.32
N ALA A 307 10.53 4.85 -6.79
CA ALA A 307 9.18 4.38 -7.03
C ALA A 307 8.43 4.28 -5.70
N VAL A 308 7.16 4.69 -5.69
CA VAL A 308 6.31 4.66 -4.50
C VAL A 308 5.01 3.92 -4.78
N ALA A 309 4.53 3.18 -3.79
CA ALA A 309 3.19 2.63 -3.74
C ALA A 309 2.39 3.39 -2.68
N LEU A 310 1.26 3.96 -3.09
CA LEU A 310 0.38 4.77 -2.25
C LEU A 310 -0.86 3.98 -1.89
N ARG A 311 -1.16 3.92 -0.59
CA ARG A 311 -2.33 3.24 -0.04
C ARG A 311 -3.04 4.13 0.96
N MET A 312 -4.36 4.08 0.96
CA MET A 312 -5.20 4.84 1.89
C MET A 312 -6.13 3.91 2.64
N ARG A 313 -6.19 4.06 3.96
CA ARG A 313 -7.19 3.41 4.81
C ARG A 313 -7.78 4.39 5.81
N GLY A 314 -9.04 4.75 5.60
CA GLY A 314 -9.65 5.86 6.34
C GLY A 314 -8.88 7.15 6.07
N HIS A 315 -8.33 7.75 7.12
CA HIS A 315 -7.47 8.93 7.03
C HIS A 315 -5.96 8.59 7.05
N LEU A 316 -5.58 7.32 7.07
CA LEU A 316 -4.17 6.92 7.08
C LEU A 316 -3.65 6.74 5.66
N LEU A 317 -2.65 7.53 5.29
CA LEU A 317 -1.90 7.39 4.05
C LEU A 317 -0.60 6.61 4.33
N LEU A 318 -0.43 5.49 3.66
CA LEU A 318 0.83 4.74 3.62
C LEU A 318 1.54 5.03 2.30
N VAL A 319 2.75 5.58 2.42
CA VAL A 319 3.70 5.76 1.31
C VAL A 319 4.81 4.73 1.48
N ALA A 320 4.83 3.72 0.61
CA ALA A 320 5.83 2.66 0.62
C ALA A 320 6.79 2.84 -0.56
N ALA A 321 8.09 2.89 -0.30
CA ALA A 321 9.15 2.80 -1.29
C ALA A 321 9.84 1.42 -1.18
N GLU A 322 10.91 1.21 -1.95
CA GLU A 322 11.60 -0.08 -2.02
C GLU A 322 12.11 -0.58 -0.66
N GLN A 323 12.75 0.29 0.13
CA GLN A 323 13.37 -0.04 1.42
C GLN A 323 12.84 0.83 2.58
N ALA A 324 11.69 1.48 2.40
CA ALA A 324 11.17 2.42 3.38
C ALA A 324 9.65 2.51 3.34
N ALA A 325 9.04 2.80 4.48
CA ALA A 325 7.64 3.13 4.57
C ALA A 325 7.41 4.34 5.47
N ARG A 326 6.41 5.14 5.11
CA ARG A 326 5.96 6.30 5.89
C ARG A 326 4.45 6.20 6.05
N VAL A 327 3.97 6.41 7.26
CA VAL A 327 2.53 6.53 7.54
C VAL A 327 2.24 7.96 7.92
N TYR A 328 1.20 8.51 7.32
CA TYR A 328 0.69 9.85 7.60
C TYR A 328 -0.75 9.78 8.06
N ASP A 329 -1.08 10.67 8.98
CA ASP A 329 -2.45 11.07 9.19
C ASP A 329 -2.80 12.16 8.17
N ALA A 330 -3.66 11.84 7.21
CA ALA A 330 -4.08 12.75 6.16
C ALA A 330 -5.03 13.85 6.65
N LYS A 331 -5.66 13.71 7.83
CA LYS A 331 -6.50 14.74 8.46
C LYS A 331 -5.61 15.85 9.03
N THR A 332 -4.58 15.47 9.79
CA THR A 332 -3.65 16.43 10.41
C THR A 332 -2.44 16.77 9.55
N LYS A 333 -2.25 16.05 8.44
CA LYS A 333 -1.13 16.17 7.50
C LYS A 333 0.24 15.91 8.16
N LYS A 334 0.25 15.15 9.25
CA LYS A 334 1.45 14.82 10.03
C LYS A 334 1.89 13.39 9.80
N ARG A 335 3.20 13.19 9.82
CA ARG A 335 3.79 11.84 9.78
C ARG A 335 3.62 11.17 11.14
N VAL A 336 2.99 9.99 11.15
CA VAL A 336 2.76 9.20 12.37
C VAL A 336 3.79 8.09 12.55
N ALA A 337 4.38 7.60 11.46
CA ALA A 337 5.41 6.58 11.51
C ALA A 337 6.42 6.68 10.35
N ALA A 338 7.64 6.23 10.61
CA ALA A 338 8.68 6.03 9.61
C ALA A 338 9.39 4.70 9.89
N LEU A 339 9.49 3.87 8.86
CA LEU A 339 10.15 2.57 8.89
C LEU A 339 11.22 2.56 7.80
N GLU A 340 12.43 2.12 8.16
CA GLU A 340 13.57 1.99 7.24
C GLU A 340 13.97 0.52 7.13
N ASN A 341 14.61 0.15 6.01
CA ASN A 341 15.03 -1.21 5.68
C ASN A 341 13.86 -2.21 5.64
N VAL A 342 12.66 -1.72 5.28
CA VAL A 342 11.45 -2.53 5.13
C VAL A 342 11.00 -2.55 3.67
N GLN A 343 10.50 -3.70 3.22
CA GLN A 343 10.02 -3.88 1.86
C GLN A 343 8.55 -4.30 1.82
N SER A 344 7.89 -4.09 0.69
CA SER A 344 6.52 -4.55 0.43
C SER A 344 5.52 -4.14 1.52
N ALA A 345 5.70 -2.95 2.12
CA ALA A 345 4.86 -2.47 3.21
C ALA A 345 3.41 -2.25 2.75
N ARG A 346 2.45 -2.83 3.49
CA ARG A 346 1.01 -2.69 3.29
C ARG A 346 0.31 -2.56 4.64
N PHE A 347 -0.93 -2.06 4.64
CA PHE A 347 -1.75 -2.17 5.84
C PHE A 347 -2.08 -3.64 6.13
N TRP A 348 -2.09 -4.02 7.40
CA TRP A 348 -2.52 -5.36 7.81
C TRP A 348 -3.96 -5.61 7.34
N PRO A 349 -4.32 -6.78 6.80
CA PRO A 349 -5.68 -7.02 6.30
C PRO A 349 -6.73 -6.81 7.39
N GLN A 350 -7.81 -6.12 7.07
CA GLN A 350 -9.00 -6.13 7.93
C GLN A 350 -9.61 -7.53 7.85
N GLN A 351 -9.88 -8.14 9.00
CA GLN A 351 -10.58 -9.42 9.03
C GLN A 351 -11.97 -9.21 8.43
N ARG A 352 -12.28 -9.94 7.36
CA ARG A 352 -13.66 -10.03 6.90
C ARG A 352 -14.38 -10.94 7.88
N THR A 353 -15.16 -10.38 8.80
CA THR A 353 -16.15 -11.16 9.54
C THR A 353 -17.07 -11.81 8.52
N ALA A 354 -17.13 -13.14 8.53
CA ALA A 354 -18.00 -13.93 7.66
C ALA A 354 -19.47 -13.71 8.04
N THR A 355 -20.00 -12.53 7.71
CA THR A 355 -21.41 -12.20 7.95
C THR A 355 -21.92 -11.29 6.84
N ALA A 356 -22.23 -11.90 5.71
CA ALA A 356 -23.37 -11.49 4.88
C ALA A 356 -23.81 -12.74 4.11
N ALA A 357 -24.91 -13.33 4.57
CA ALA A 357 -25.64 -14.32 3.79
C ALA A 357 -25.91 -13.73 2.40
N ALA A 358 -25.65 -14.52 1.37
CA ALA A 358 -25.99 -14.19 -0.01
C ALA A 358 -27.45 -13.69 -0.07
N PRO A 359 -27.76 -12.65 -0.87
CA PRO A 359 -29.15 -12.31 -1.14
C PRO A 359 -29.79 -13.53 -1.80
N THR A 360 -30.76 -14.11 -1.12
CA THR A 360 -31.59 -15.20 -1.62
C THR A 360 -32.13 -14.77 -2.97
N ARG A 361 -31.63 -15.37 -4.06
CA ARG A 361 -32.29 -15.28 -5.37
C ARG A 361 -33.69 -15.82 -5.17
N ALA A 362 -34.69 -14.94 -5.30
CA ALA A 362 -36.07 -15.38 -5.47
C ALA A 362 -36.12 -16.23 -6.74
N VAL A 363 -36.26 -17.54 -6.54
CA VAL A 363 -36.63 -18.47 -7.61
C VAL A 363 -38.08 -18.13 -7.95
N ALA A 364 -38.29 -17.46 -9.08
CA ALA A 364 -39.57 -17.53 -9.75
C ALA A 364 -39.64 -18.90 -10.46
N ALA A 365 -40.67 -19.66 -10.16
CA ALA A 365 -41.01 -20.91 -10.82
C ALA A 365 -42.51 -20.91 -11.12
N PRO A 366 -42.97 -21.78 -12.02
CA PRO A 366 -42.61 -21.95 -13.43
C PRO A 366 -43.46 -21.08 -14.36
#